data_AF-A0AAU7MGU7-F1
#
_entry.id   AF-A0AAU7MGU7-F1
#
_cell.length_a   1.000
_cell.length_b   1.000
_cell.length_c   1.000
_cell.angle_alpha   90.00
_cell.angle_beta   90.00
_cell.angle_gamma   90.00
#
_symmetry.space_group_name_H-M   'P 1'
#
loop_
_entity.id
_entity.type
_entity.pdbx_description
1 polymer ?
#
loop_
_entity_poly.entity_id
_entity_poly.type
_entity_poly.pdbx_seq_one_letter_code
_entity_poly.pdbx_strand_id
1 'polypeptide(L)'
;MTRRVAAVLVCVLSGVLLPAPAPAAPGGNCAEPGQIGAAPPWPRAMLTPDAVWPFTRGGGAVVAVLSTGVDADQPQLRGHVLPGFDAVTGRGRADTDCAGTGTQVAGVIAAQPADDSPAVGLAPGTRIQPVRVVPDDTAGTPVADPAALARGIAWAVTKKVQVIVVATPVDRDTRALRAAVADAVSGGIVLVSATGTARRTDADRDRRPYPAAYDGVLGVGAVDAEGQLWADSPAGDFVDLVAPGVGVPTLQRGRGLALVDGTAVAAGFVGASAALVSAGRGDLVGPEIARALVATASPAPLDEAYGAGVVNPYAALTNRVVTPSARPLPRVAGGSLAQSGTERRRRDLALGGALLAVIAVVGVLVLSAAARRRRWRPALPPALAVPDEPVEPGPPVMLLEEPAGARPN
;
A
#
# COMPACT_ATOMS: atom_id res chain seq x y z
N MET A 1 -66.07 -28.06 36.07
CA MET A 1 -66.17 -26.58 36.11
C MET A 1 -64.74 -26.02 36.05
N THR A 2 -64.27 -25.68 34.84
CA THR A 2 -63.94 -24.30 34.38
C THR A 2 -62.67 -23.73 35.02
N ARG A 3 -61.61 -23.29 34.32
CA ARG A 3 -61.27 -23.16 32.90
C ARG A 3 -59.73 -23.08 32.81
N ARG A 4 -59.17 -23.67 31.75
CA ARG A 4 -57.76 -23.57 31.34
C ARG A 4 -57.47 -22.15 30.83
N VAL A 5 -56.34 -21.55 31.19
CA VAL A 5 -55.82 -20.35 30.52
C VAL A 5 -54.57 -20.75 29.75
N ALA A 6 -54.75 -20.88 28.44
CA ALA A 6 -53.68 -21.02 27.46
C ALA A 6 -53.14 -19.63 27.14
N ALA A 7 -51.83 -19.42 27.29
CA ALA A 7 -51.14 -18.26 26.75
C ALA A 7 -50.75 -18.57 25.30
N VAL A 8 -51.52 -18.05 24.35
CA VAL A 8 -51.21 -18.11 22.91
C VAL A 8 -50.37 -16.88 22.60
N LEU A 9 -49.10 -17.10 22.26
CA LEU A 9 -48.18 -16.10 21.76
C LEU A 9 -48.46 -15.91 20.26
N VAL A 10 -49.13 -14.82 19.87
CA VAL A 10 -49.32 -14.46 18.47
C VAL A 10 -48.15 -13.59 18.03
N CYS A 11 -47.18 -14.18 17.35
CA CYS A 11 -46.15 -13.44 16.60
C CYS A 11 -46.73 -12.99 15.26
N VAL A 12 -47.02 -11.70 15.11
CA VAL A 12 -47.34 -11.09 13.82
C VAL A 12 -46.02 -10.89 13.05
N LEU A 13 -45.73 -11.80 12.11
CA LEU A 13 -44.69 -11.62 11.10
C LEU A 13 -45.24 -10.75 9.97
N SER A 14 -44.99 -9.44 10.05
CA SER A 14 -45.14 -8.55 8.89
C SER A 14 -43.95 -8.79 7.95
N GLY A 15 -44.16 -9.62 6.93
CA GLY A 15 -43.20 -9.84 5.85
C GLY A 15 -43.07 -8.59 4.98
N VAL A 16 -42.03 -7.79 5.22
CA VAL A 16 -41.53 -6.84 4.23
C VAL A 16 -40.78 -7.65 3.18
N LEU A 17 -41.39 -7.86 2.02
CA LEU A 17 -40.72 -8.36 0.81
C LEU A 17 -39.72 -7.29 0.35
N LEU A 18 -38.50 -7.36 0.87
CA LEU A 18 -37.35 -6.69 0.27
C LEU A 18 -37.07 -7.38 -1.07
N PRO A 19 -36.90 -6.63 -2.18
CA PRO A 19 -36.51 -7.22 -3.45
C PRO A 19 -35.18 -7.94 -3.27
N ALA A 20 -35.13 -9.21 -3.69
CA ALA A 20 -33.88 -9.97 -3.71
C ALA A 20 -32.86 -9.19 -4.56
N PRO A 21 -31.63 -8.95 -4.05
CA PRO A 21 -30.59 -8.35 -4.88
C PRO A 21 -30.35 -9.30 -6.06
N ALA A 22 -30.47 -8.77 -7.28
CA ALA A 22 -30.07 -9.50 -8.48
C ALA A 22 -28.63 -10.01 -8.29
N PRO A 23 -28.30 -11.23 -8.75
CA PRO A 23 -26.94 -11.73 -8.67
C PRO A 23 -26.04 -10.77 -9.47
N ALA A 24 -25.15 -10.09 -8.76
CA ALA A 24 -24.13 -9.26 -9.38
C ALA A 24 -23.27 -10.12 -10.31
N ALA A 25 -23.06 -9.64 -11.54
CA ALA A 25 -22.07 -10.20 -12.44
C ALA A 25 -20.69 -10.19 -11.76
N PRO A 26 -19.80 -11.15 -12.04
CA PRO A 26 -18.49 -11.24 -11.41
C PRO A 26 -17.56 -10.14 -11.96
N GLY A 27 -17.69 -8.93 -11.43
CA GLY A 27 -16.68 -7.87 -11.51
C GLY A 27 -15.90 -7.85 -10.19
N GLY A 28 -14.61 -8.20 -10.24
CA GLY A 28 -13.74 -8.24 -9.07
C GLY A 28 -13.68 -6.89 -8.35
N ASN A 29 -13.58 -6.94 -7.02
CA ASN A 29 -13.48 -5.78 -6.14
C ASN A 29 -12.33 -4.86 -6.59
N CYS A 30 -12.63 -3.72 -7.23
CA CYS A 30 -11.63 -2.67 -7.50
C CYS A 30 -11.90 -1.46 -6.62
N ALA A 31 -10.90 -0.59 -6.46
CA ALA A 31 -11.05 0.67 -5.76
C ALA A 31 -12.15 1.52 -6.42
N GLU A 32 -13.09 1.98 -5.60
CA GLU A 32 -14.19 2.85 -6.02
C GLU A 32 -13.63 4.21 -6.47
N PRO A 33 -14.04 4.73 -7.64
CA PRO A 33 -13.56 6.01 -8.17
C PRO A 33 -13.66 7.19 -7.20
N GLY A 34 -14.59 7.22 -6.24
CA GLY A 34 -14.63 8.29 -5.23
C GLY A 34 -14.87 9.71 -5.79
N GLN A 35 -15.20 10.63 -4.89
CA GLN A 35 -15.31 12.06 -5.18
C GLN A 35 -14.75 12.81 -3.99
N ILE A 36 -14.08 13.93 -4.25
CA ILE A 36 -13.61 14.87 -3.23
C ILE A 36 -14.37 16.18 -3.42
N GLY A 37 -14.81 16.78 -2.31
CA GLY A 37 -15.34 18.14 -2.33
C GLY A 37 -14.24 19.16 -2.69
N ALA A 38 -14.59 20.45 -2.71
CA ALA A 38 -13.65 21.54 -2.85
C ALA A 38 -12.75 21.70 -1.60
N ALA A 39 -11.96 20.68 -1.29
CA ALA A 39 -10.90 20.79 -0.31
C ALA A 39 -9.77 21.64 -0.93
N PRO A 40 -9.27 22.68 -0.25
CA PRO A 40 -8.14 23.44 -0.74
C PRO A 40 -6.95 22.48 -0.87
N PRO A 41 -6.26 22.41 -2.04
CA PRO A 41 -5.11 21.54 -2.19
C PRO A 41 -3.92 22.15 -1.44
N TRP A 42 -3.89 21.95 -0.12
CA TRP A 42 -2.82 22.43 0.77
C TRP A 42 -1.41 22.03 0.29
N PRO A 43 -1.17 20.88 -0.40
CA PRO A 43 0.16 20.59 -0.93
C PRO A 43 0.62 21.62 -1.95
N ARG A 44 -0.29 22.21 -2.73
CA ARG A 44 0.01 23.33 -3.65
C ARG A 44 0.43 24.57 -2.89
N ALA A 45 -0.20 24.87 -1.75
CA ALA A 45 0.20 25.99 -0.91
C ALA A 45 1.60 25.77 -0.29
N MET A 46 1.90 24.55 0.17
CA MET A 46 3.19 24.23 0.78
C MET A 46 4.34 24.15 -0.23
N LEU A 47 4.14 23.47 -1.37
CA LEU A 47 5.19 23.24 -2.37
C LEU A 47 5.29 24.35 -3.42
N THR A 48 4.30 25.26 -3.46
CA THR A 48 4.30 26.47 -4.30
C THR A 48 4.63 26.24 -5.79
N PRO A 49 3.98 25.27 -6.49
CA PRO A 49 4.27 24.98 -7.89
C PRO A 49 4.09 26.19 -8.82
N ASP A 50 3.22 27.14 -8.47
CA ASP A 50 3.00 28.38 -9.22
C ASP A 50 4.27 29.25 -9.31
N ALA A 51 5.19 29.14 -8.34
CA ALA A 51 6.49 29.81 -8.40
C ALA A 51 7.52 29.03 -9.25
N VAL A 52 7.28 27.74 -9.50
CA VAL A 52 8.20 26.83 -10.22
C VAL A 52 7.82 26.73 -11.71
N TRP A 53 6.53 26.65 -12.02
CA TRP A 53 6.01 26.48 -13.38
C TRP A 53 6.42 27.53 -14.42
N PRO A 54 6.75 28.79 -14.06
CA PRO A 54 7.35 29.74 -15.00
C PRO A 54 8.72 29.30 -15.53
N PHE A 55 9.46 28.47 -14.79
CA PHE A 55 10.75 27.92 -15.23
C PHE A 55 10.57 26.62 -16.00
N THR A 56 9.76 25.71 -15.46
CA THR A 56 9.50 24.40 -16.07
C THR A 56 8.29 23.74 -15.43
N ARG A 57 7.61 22.89 -16.23
CA ARG A 57 6.55 22.00 -15.75
C ARG A 57 6.97 20.53 -15.71
N GLY A 58 8.25 20.22 -15.94
CA GLY A 58 8.76 18.83 -16.01
C GLY A 58 8.77 18.26 -17.43
N GLY A 59 8.59 19.09 -18.45
CA GLY A 59 8.61 18.67 -19.85
C GLY A 59 9.90 17.94 -20.22
N GLY A 60 9.78 16.80 -20.89
CA GLY A 60 10.92 15.98 -21.31
C GLY A 60 11.37 14.93 -20.28
N ALA A 61 11.03 15.10 -19.00
CA ALA A 61 11.28 14.09 -17.98
C ALA A 61 10.26 12.93 -18.06
N VAL A 62 10.74 11.73 -17.77
CA VAL A 62 9.94 10.52 -17.58
C VAL A 62 10.14 10.03 -16.15
N VAL A 63 9.03 9.82 -15.44
CA VAL A 63 9.01 9.26 -14.08
C VAL A 63 8.44 7.85 -14.14
N ALA A 64 9.25 6.87 -13.77
CA ALA A 64 8.77 5.51 -13.57
C ALA A 64 8.10 5.37 -12.21
N VAL A 65 6.83 4.95 -12.19
CA VAL A 65 6.06 4.74 -10.96
C VAL A 65 5.96 3.25 -10.68
N LEU A 66 6.74 2.77 -9.70
CA LEU A 66 6.80 1.37 -9.29
C LEU A 66 5.75 1.15 -8.19
N SER A 67 4.60 0.58 -8.57
CA SER A 67 3.41 0.45 -7.71
C SER A 67 2.49 -0.70 -8.20
N THR A 68 1.17 -0.54 -8.11
CA THR A 68 0.11 -1.47 -8.55
C THR A 68 -0.22 -1.36 -10.05
N GLY A 69 0.36 -0.39 -10.76
CA GLY A 69 0.00 0.00 -12.12
C GLY A 69 -0.47 1.46 -12.15
N VAL A 70 -0.85 1.99 -13.31
CA VAL A 70 -1.47 3.32 -13.43
C VAL A 70 -2.62 3.21 -14.40
N ASP A 71 -3.80 3.71 -14.02
CA ASP A 71 -4.93 3.78 -14.93
C ASP A 71 -4.66 4.80 -16.05
N ALA A 72 -4.35 4.31 -17.25
CA ALA A 72 -4.08 5.17 -18.41
C ALA A 72 -5.35 5.83 -18.99
N ASP A 73 -6.53 5.35 -18.60
CA ASP A 73 -7.82 5.92 -19.02
C ASP A 73 -8.28 7.07 -18.10
N GLN A 74 -7.54 7.37 -17.03
CA GLN A 74 -7.80 8.52 -16.19
C GLN A 74 -7.72 9.82 -17.04
N PRO A 75 -8.80 10.62 -17.15
CA PRO A 75 -8.82 11.80 -18.02
C PRO A 75 -7.67 12.81 -17.81
N GLN A 76 -7.29 13.07 -16.56
CA GLN A 76 -6.21 13.97 -16.17
C GLN A 76 -4.81 13.36 -16.37
N LEU A 77 -4.68 12.09 -16.76
CA LEU A 77 -3.40 11.48 -17.17
C LEU A 77 -3.36 11.12 -18.66
N ARG A 78 -4.45 11.38 -19.40
CA ARG A 78 -4.60 10.99 -20.80
C ARG A 78 -3.48 11.61 -21.64
N GLY A 79 -2.75 10.75 -22.36
CA GLY A 79 -1.61 11.18 -23.20
C GLY A 79 -0.29 11.38 -22.43
N HIS A 80 -0.31 11.28 -21.10
CA HIS A 80 0.89 11.38 -20.25
C HIS A 80 1.37 10.04 -19.71
N VAL A 81 0.60 8.95 -19.87
CA VAL A 81 1.01 7.59 -19.48
C VAL A 81 1.65 6.85 -20.67
N LEU A 82 2.90 6.46 -20.53
CA LEU A 82 3.67 5.67 -21.50
C LEU A 82 3.40 4.17 -21.34
N PRO A 83 3.69 3.33 -22.37
CA PRO A 83 3.58 1.88 -22.25
C PRO A 83 4.55 1.32 -21.21
N GLY A 84 4.03 0.83 -20.08
CA GLY A 84 4.80 0.38 -18.93
C GLY A 84 5.23 -1.08 -18.95
N PHE A 85 5.45 -1.63 -17.74
CA PHE A 85 5.87 -3.00 -17.53
C PHE A 85 5.26 -3.62 -16.27
N ASP A 86 4.68 -4.80 -16.40
CA ASP A 86 4.27 -5.59 -15.24
C ASP A 86 5.39 -6.56 -14.84
N ALA A 87 6.11 -6.20 -13.78
CA ALA A 87 7.24 -6.97 -13.26
C ALA A 87 6.80 -8.16 -12.39
N VAL A 88 5.53 -8.20 -11.96
CA VAL A 88 4.95 -9.33 -11.23
C VAL A 88 4.80 -10.51 -12.16
N THR A 89 4.19 -10.29 -13.34
CA THR A 89 3.98 -11.34 -14.36
C THR A 89 5.11 -11.43 -15.38
N GLY A 90 5.97 -10.40 -15.45
CA GLY A 90 7.07 -10.29 -16.40
C GLY A 90 6.65 -9.83 -17.80
N ARG A 91 5.39 -9.41 -18.00
CA ARG A 91 4.85 -8.98 -19.30
C ARG A 91 3.63 -8.08 -19.14
N GLY A 92 3.37 -7.22 -20.13
CA GLY A 92 2.21 -6.32 -20.13
C GLY A 92 2.61 -4.89 -19.82
N ARG A 93 1.63 -3.98 -19.91
CA ARG A 93 1.86 -2.53 -19.95
C ARG A 93 1.66 -1.82 -18.62
N ALA A 94 1.13 -2.50 -17.59
CA ALA A 94 0.80 -1.92 -16.30
C ALA A 94 -0.08 -0.65 -16.38
N ASP A 95 -0.91 -0.54 -17.42
CA ASP A 95 -1.79 0.60 -17.74
C ASP A 95 -3.21 0.46 -17.18
N THR A 96 -3.40 -0.48 -16.26
CA THR A 96 -4.58 -0.61 -15.41
C THR A 96 -4.17 -0.56 -13.94
N ASP A 97 -5.08 -0.10 -13.10
CA ASP A 97 -4.86 -0.02 -11.66
C ASP A 97 -6.20 -0.20 -10.91
N CYS A 98 -6.53 -1.46 -10.62
CA CYS A 98 -7.66 -1.86 -9.79
C CYS A 98 -7.45 -1.47 -8.32
N ALA A 99 -6.22 -1.53 -7.81
CA ALA A 99 -5.89 -1.14 -6.43
C ALA A 99 -5.87 0.39 -6.20
N GLY A 100 -5.41 1.16 -7.19
CA GLY A 100 -5.49 2.62 -7.24
C GLY A 100 -4.24 3.37 -6.74
N THR A 101 -3.34 2.72 -6.00
CA THR A 101 -2.18 3.39 -5.39
C THR A 101 -1.24 4.01 -6.42
N GLY A 102 -0.95 3.31 -7.52
CA GLY A 102 -0.07 3.87 -8.54
C GLY A 102 -0.71 5.03 -9.30
N THR A 103 -2.03 5.01 -9.52
CA THR A 103 -2.80 6.14 -10.09
C THR A 103 -2.80 7.35 -9.15
N GLN A 104 -2.91 7.12 -7.84
CA GLN A 104 -2.80 8.18 -6.83
C GLN A 104 -1.41 8.84 -6.83
N VAL A 105 -0.34 8.05 -6.94
CA VAL A 105 1.03 8.55 -7.02
C VAL A 105 1.28 9.27 -8.35
N ALA A 106 0.82 8.70 -9.48
CA ALA A 106 0.88 9.34 -10.79
C ALA A 106 0.11 10.67 -10.80
N GLY A 107 -1.01 10.75 -10.07
CA GLY A 107 -1.82 11.95 -9.92
C GLY A 107 -1.06 13.11 -9.26
N VAL A 108 -0.41 12.88 -8.12
CA VAL A 108 0.38 13.94 -7.46
C VAL A 108 1.60 14.36 -8.28
N ILE A 109 2.10 13.48 -9.16
CA ILE A 109 3.22 13.80 -10.06
C ILE A 109 2.75 14.62 -11.25
N ALA A 110 1.81 14.11 -12.05
CA ALA A 110 1.57 14.58 -13.41
C ALA A 110 0.08 14.77 -13.78
N ALA A 111 -0.85 14.81 -12.82
CA ALA A 111 -2.24 15.13 -13.14
C ALA A 111 -2.33 16.47 -13.86
N GLN A 112 -2.97 16.48 -15.02
CA GLN A 112 -3.26 17.69 -15.77
C GLN A 112 -4.29 18.54 -15.03
N PRO A 113 -4.19 19.88 -15.10
CA PRO A 113 -5.26 20.75 -14.62
C PRO A 113 -6.59 20.42 -15.30
N ALA A 114 -7.68 20.43 -14.54
CA ALA A 114 -9.04 20.28 -15.04
C ALA A 114 -9.99 21.18 -14.24
N ASP A 115 -11.00 21.75 -14.91
CA ASP A 115 -11.93 22.71 -14.29
C ASP A 115 -12.80 22.08 -13.19
N ASP A 116 -13.07 20.78 -13.30
CA ASP A 116 -13.90 19.99 -12.37
C ASP A 116 -13.09 19.19 -11.34
N SER A 117 -11.78 19.47 -11.19
CA SER A 117 -10.90 18.70 -10.30
C SER A 117 -9.94 19.57 -9.48
N PRO A 118 -9.88 19.40 -8.15
CA PRO A 118 -8.86 20.04 -7.32
C PRO A 118 -7.50 19.33 -7.38
N ALA A 119 -7.41 18.15 -8.01
CA ALA A 119 -6.17 17.39 -8.13
C ALA A 119 -5.35 17.91 -9.32
N VAL A 120 -4.16 18.44 -9.06
CA VAL A 120 -3.20 18.86 -10.09
C VAL A 120 -1.82 18.38 -9.67
N GLY A 121 -1.10 17.76 -10.60
CA GLY A 121 0.25 17.24 -10.35
C GLY A 121 1.25 18.37 -10.16
N LEU A 122 2.29 18.11 -9.38
CA LEU A 122 3.38 19.08 -9.16
C LEU A 122 4.19 19.32 -10.44
N ALA A 123 4.36 18.30 -11.28
CA ALA A 123 5.13 18.33 -12.53
C ALA A 123 4.27 17.89 -13.73
N PRO A 124 3.22 18.65 -14.11
CA PRO A 124 2.24 18.22 -15.10
C PRO A 124 2.81 18.05 -16.52
N GLY A 125 3.97 18.61 -16.84
CA GLY A 125 4.64 18.40 -18.13
C GLY A 125 5.35 17.04 -18.25
N THR A 126 5.48 16.29 -17.16
CA THR A 126 6.17 15.00 -17.10
C THR A 126 5.34 13.89 -17.74
N ARG A 127 6.03 12.84 -18.23
CA ARG A 127 5.37 11.58 -18.63
C ARG A 127 5.55 10.50 -17.56
N ILE A 128 4.50 9.74 -17.30
CA ILE A 128 4.48 8.64 -16.34
C ILE A 128 4.76 7.33 -17.07
N GLN A 129 5.68 6.54 -16.53
CA GLN A 129 6.00 5.20 -17.01
C GLN A 129 5.58 4.19 -15.93
N PRO A 130 4.40 3.53 -16.05
CA PRO A 130 3.93 2.64 -15.01
C PRO A 130 4.77 1.36 -14.94
N VAL A 131 5.10 0.93 -13.73
CA VAL A 131 5.77 -0.35 -13.48
C VAL A 131 5.04 -1.06 -12.36
N ARG A 132 4.37 -2.17 -12.66
CA ARG A 132 3.66 -2.96 -11.65
C ARG A 132 4.64 -3.87 -10.93
N VAL A 133 4.80 -3.68 -9.63
CA VAL A 133 5.67 -4.47 -8.73
C VAL A 133 4.89 -5.19 -7.63
N VAL A 134 3.58 -4.93 -7.55
CA VAL A 134 2.64 -5.60 -6.65
C VAL A 134 1.43 -6.07 -7.45
N PRO A 135 0.83 -7.24 -7.15
CA PRO A 135 -0.40 -7.66 -7.83
C PRO A 135 -1.49 -6.59 -7.80
N ASP A 136 -2.22 -6.47 -8.90
CA ASP A 136 -3.32 -5.51 -9.06
C ASP A 136 -4.62 -6.09 -8.50
N ASP A 137 -4.64 -6.31 -7.18
CA ASP A 137 -5.80 -6.75 -6.44
C ASP A 137 -6.08 -5.81 -5.24
N THR A 138 -7.33 -5.78 -4.78
CA THR A 138 -7.71 -4.98 -3.59
C THR A 138 -7.71 -5.83 -2.31
N ALA A 139 -7.20 -7.06 -2.35
CA ALA A 139 -7.36 -8.03 -1.27
C ALA A 139 -6.14 -8.00 -0.34
N GLY A 140 -6.13 -7.04 0.59
CA GLY A 140 -5.11 -6.95 1.64
C GLY A 140 -4.21 -5.73 1.50
N THR A 141 -3.09 -5.73 2.24
CA THR A 141 -2.04 -4.71 2.06
C THR A 141 -1.14 -5.18 0.92
N PRO A 142 -0.92 -4.37 -0.14
CA PRO A 142 -0.06 -4.76 -1.25
C PRO A 142 1.35 -5.08 -0.71
N VAL A 143 1.78 -6.34 -0.77
CA VAL A 143 3.14 -6.73 -0.38
C VAL A 143 3.95 -6.92 -1.67
N ALA A 144 4.89 -6.00 -1.91
CA ALA A 144 5.82 -6.12 -3.02
C ALA A 144 6.78 -7.31 -2.79
N ASP A 145 7.06 -8.08 -3.84
CA ASP A 145 8.15 -9.06 -3.85
C ASP A 145 9.46 -8.34 -4.19
N PRO A 146 10.54 -8.45 -3.36
CA PRO A 146 11.83 -7.87 -3.69
C PRO A 146 12.34 -8.23 -5.09
N ALA A 147 12.03 -9.43 -5.60
CA ALA A 147 12.44 -9.84 -6.94
C ALA A 147 11.63 -9.11 -8.04
N ALA A 148 10.33 -8.89 -7.86
CA ALA A 148 9.53 -8.07 -8.75
C ALA A 148 9.98 -6.61 -8.75
N LEU A 149 10.31 -6.08 -7.56
CA LEU A 149 10.82 -4.72 -7.43
C LEU A 149 12.19 -4.55 -8.12
N ALA A 150 13.12 -5.49 -7.91
CA ALA A 150 14.42 -5.49 -8.60
C ALA A 150 14.26 -5.54 -10.13
N ARG A 151 13.37 -6.41 -10.65
CA ARG A 151 13.05 -6.46 -12.09
C ARG A 151 12.47 -5.14 -12.60
N GLY A 152 11.57 -4.53 -11.84
CA GLY A 152 10.95 -3.25 -12.19
C GLY A 152 11.97 -2.12 -12.27
N ILE A 153 12.88 -2.02 -11.29
CA ILE A 153 13.97 -1.02 -11.30
C ILE A 153 14.89 -1.27 -12.48
N ALA A 154 15.38 -2.50 -12.67
CA ALA A 154 16.26 -2.84 -13.78
C ALA A 154 15.61 -2.52 -15.15
N TRP A 155 14.32 -2.81 -15.32
CA TRP A 155 13.60 -2.45 -16.53
C TRP A 155 13.53 -0.93 -16.73
N ALA A 156 13.24 -0.15 -15.68
CA ALA A 156 13.22 1.31 -15.76
C ALA A 156 14.58 1.90 -16.16
N VAL A 157 15.69 1.30 -15.70
CA VAL A 157 17.05 1.64 -16.14
C VAL A 157 17.20 1.46 -17.66
N THR A 158 16.72 0.35 -18.23
CA THR A 158 16.79 0.14 -19.69
C THR A 158 15.99 1.17 -20.49
N LYS A 159 14.97 1.79 -19.87
CA LYS A 159 14.16 2.85 -20.47
C LYS A 159 14.78 4.24 -20.34
N LYS A 160 15.90 4.38 -19.60
CA LYS A 160 16.60 5.66 -19.40
C LYS A 160 15.66 6.75 -18.88
N VAL A 161 14.77 6.38 -17.96
CA VAL A 161 13.92 7.33 -17.25
C VAL A 161 14.78 8.26 -16.41
N GLN A 162 14.29 9.46 -16.11
CA GLN A 162 15.02 10.44 -15.31
C GLN A 162 14.84 10.16 -13.81
N VAL A 163 13.67 9.67 -13.43
CA VAL A 163 13.30 9.43 -12.04
C VAL A 163 12.57 8.10 -11.90
N ILE A 164 12.88 7.37 -10.84
CA ILE A 164 12.16 6.18 -10.38
C ILE A 164 11.53 6.53 -9.03
N VAL A 165 10.21 6.37 -8.93
CA VAL A 165 9.45 6.49 -7.66
C VAL A 165 8.98 5.11 -7.26
N VAL A 166 9.51 4.59 -6.15
CA VAL A 166 9.05 3.36 -5.51
C VAL A 166 7.97 3.71 -4.49
N ALA A 167 6.72 3.46 -4.86
CA ALA A 167 5.57 3.75 -4.01
C ALA A 167 5.34 2.66 -2.95
N THR A 168 5.74 1.42 -3.24
CA THR A 168 5.57 0.27 -2.34
C THR A 168 6.93 -0.35 -2.01
N PRO A 169 7.56 0.04 -0.89
CA PRO A 169 8.81 -0.56 -0.46
C PRO A 169 8.60 -2.01 0.03
N VAL A 170 9.69 -2.73 0.16
CA VAL A 170 9.77 -4.08 0.74
C VAL A 170 10.53 -4.05 2.05
N ASP A 171 10.38 -5.09 2.87
CA ASP A 171 11.05 -5.21 4.16
C ASP A 171 12.18 -6.25 4.17
N ARG A 172 12.60 -6.69 2.98
CA ARG A 172 13.70 -7.64 2.78
C ARG A 172 14.73 -7.10 1.81
N ASP A 173 15.95 -7.00 2.30
CA ASP A 173 17.14 -6.80 1.47
C ASP A 173 17.43 -8.06 0.66
N THR A 174 17.78 -7.86 -0.61
CA THR A 174 18.29 -8.93 -1.47
C THR A 174 19.42 -8.39 -2.34
N ARG A 175 20.37 -9.26 -2.70
CA ARG A 175 21.48 -8.92 -3.61
C ARG A 175 20.97 -8.38 -4.96
N ALA A 176 19.90 -8.96 -5.51
CA ALA A 176 19.32 -8.53 -6.77
C ALA A 176 18.73 -7.12 -6.68
N LEU A 177 18.01 -6.80 -5.61
CA LEU A 177 17.45 -5.47 -5.41
C LEU A 177 18.54 -4.41 -5.21
N ARG A 178 19.54 -4.70 -4.37
CA ARG A 178 20.70 -3.81 -4.18
C ARG A 178 21.45 -3.53 -5.49
N ALA A 179 21.68 -4.56 -6.30
CA ALA A 179 22.33 -4.41 -7.60
C ALA A 179 21.51 -3.54 -8.55
N ALA A 180 20.20 -3.77 -8.65
CA ALA A 180 19.33 -2.96 -9.50
C ALA A 180 19.30 -1.48 -9.08
N VAL A 181 19.33 -1.20 -7.77
CA VAL A 181 19.43 0.17 -7.25
C VAL A 181 20.77 0.80 -7.60
N ALA A 182 21.88 0.08 -7.39
CA ALA A 182 23.21 0.57 -7.75
C ALA A 182 23.34 0.87 -9.25
N ASP A 183 22.77 0.03 -10.11
CA ASP A 183 22.73 0.25 -11.56
C ASP A 183 21.91 1.50 -11.92
N ALA A 184 20.78 1.76 -11.24
CA ALA A 184 19.99 2.96 -11.46
C ALA A 184 20.73 4.24 -11.04
N VAL A 185 21.32 4.23 -9.84
CA VAL A 185 22.07 5.39 -9.31
C VAL A 185 23.30 5.68 -10.16
N SER A 186 24.09 4.67 -10.51
CA SER A 186 25.27 4.82 -11.38
C SER A 186 24.89 5.20 -12.82
N GLY A 187 23.70 4.80 -13.28
CA GLY A 187 23.10 5.24 -14.54
C GLY A 187 22.60 6.69 -14.54
N GLY A 188 22.73 7.42 -13.42
CA GLY A 188 22.34 8.83 -13.31
C GLY A 188 20.83 9.04 -13.12
N ILE A 189 20.09 8.01 -12.69
CA ILE A 189 18.65 8.10 -12.42
C ILE A 189 18.43 8.49 -10.96
N VAL A 190 17.52 9.43 -10.70
CA VAL A 190 17.09 9.76 -9.33
C VAL A 190 16.15 8.66 -8.83
N LEU A 191 16.52 7.97 -7.75
CA LEU A 191 15.66 6.96 -7.14
C LEU A 191 15.05 7.50 -5.84
N VAL A 192 13.73 7.56 -5.80
CA VAL A 192 12.93 8.04 -4.67
C VAL A 192 12.09 6.88 -4.16
N SER A 193 12.05 6.66 -2.86
CA SER A 193 11.26 5.60 -2.26
C SER A 193 10.42 6.12 -1.10
N ALA A 194 9.16 5.70 -1.07
CA ALA A 194 8.36 5.79 0.14
C ALA A 194 9.02 4.97 1.26
N THR A 195 8.89 5.41 2.50
CA THR A 195 9.36 4.64 3.67
C THR A 195 8.34 3.62 4.16
N GLY A 196 7.11 3.65 3.63
CA GLY A 196 6.03 2.72 4.00
C GLY A 196 5.17 3.25 5.13
N THR A 197 4.59 2.34 5.91
CA THR A 197 3.79 2.69 7.09
C THR A 197 4.45 2.13 8.35
N ALA A 198 4.42 2.91 9.43
CA ALA A 198 4.97 2.52 10.72
C ALA A 198 4.17 1.31 11.22
N ARG A 199 4.90 0.26 11.57
CA ARG A 199 4.31 -0.95 12.10
C ARG A 199 4.23 -0.85 13.62
N ARG A 200 3.09 -1.25 14.18
CA ARG A 200 2.71 -1.01 15.58
C ARG A 200 3.31 -2.00 16.58
N THR A 201 4.13 -2.95 16.14
CA THR A 201 4.75 -3.95 17.02
C THR A 201 6.23 -3.67 17.23
N ASP A 202 6.74 -3.94 18.43
CA ASP A 202 8.14 -3.66 18.77
C ASP A 202 9.13 -4.50 17.93
N ALA A 203 8.72 -5.69 17.48
CA ALA A 203 9.51 -6.52 16.57
C ALA A 203 9.66 -5.93 15.16
N ASP A 204 8.83 -4.95 14.80
CA ASP A 204 8.87 -4.27 13.50
C ASP A 204 9.61 -2.92 13.53
N ARG A 205 9.99 -2.41 14.71
CA ARG A 205 10.68 -1.11 14.84
C ARG A 205 12.06 -1.10 14.16
N ASP A 206 12.75 -2.24 14.14
CA ASP A 206 14.09 -2.37 13.53
C ASP A 206 14.04 -2.70 12.03
N ARG A 207 12.84 -2.77 11.45
CA ARG A 207 12.63 -3.27 10.09
C ARG A 207 12.78 -2.14 9.07
N ARG A 208 13.88 -2.17 8.34
CA ARG A 208 14.24 -1.15 7.33
C ARG A 208 13.39 -1.27 6.06
N PRO A 209 12.89 -0.15 5.50
CA PRO A 209 12.23 -0.14 4.20
C PRO A 209 13.25 -0.12 3.06
N TYR A 210 13.15 -1.06 2.14
CA TYR A 210 13.98 -1.10 0.93
C TYR A 210 13.13 -0.75 -0.30
N PRO A 211 13.63 0.09 -1.22
CA PRO A 211 15.02 0.52 -1.34
C PRO A 211 15.39 1.80 -0.57
N ALA A 212 14.46 2.43 0.18
CA ALA A 212 14.74 3.67 0.94
C ALA A 212 15.99 3.59 1.84
N ALA A 213 16.29 2.43 2.43
CA ALA A 213 17.45 2.22 3.29
C ALA A 213 18.76 1.91 2.54
N TYR A 214 18.81 2.01 1.21
CA TYR A 214 20.06 1.89 0.45
C TYR A 214 20.66 3.26 0.14
N ASP A 215 22.00 3.32 0.13
CA ASP A 215 22.73 4.51 -0.30
C ASP A 215 22.34 4.96 -1.71
N GLY A 216 22.19 6.27 -1.89
CA GLY A 216 21.83 6.88 -3.17
C GLY A 216 20.33 6.84 -3.49
N VAL A 217 19.49 6.34 -2.57
CA VAL A 217 18.03 6.39 -2.66
C VAL A 217 17.52 7.48 -1.73
N LEU A 218 16.63 8.34 -2.23
CA LEU A 218 15.92 9.31 -1.38
C LEU A 218 14.74 8.64 -0.69
N GLY A 219 14.85 8.36 0.60
CA GLY A 219 13.75 7.90 1.43
C GLY A 219 12.85 9.04 1.88
N VAL A 220 11.54 8.87 1.71
CA VAL A 220 10.56 9.97 1.90
C VAL A 220 9.50 9.63 2.94
N GLY A 221 9.47 10.43 4.02
CA GLY A 221 8.42 10.43 5.03
C GLY A 221 7.25 11.35 4.66
N ALA A 222 6.14 11.24 5.41
CA ALA A 222 4.91 11.99 5.16
C ALA A 222 4.64 13.03 6.25
N VAL A 223 4.22 14.23 5.85
CA VAL A 223 3.72 15.28 6.75
C VAL A 223 2.31 15.73 6.39
N ASP A 224 1.62 16.33 7.35
CA ASP A 224 0.33 17.00 7.17
C ASP A 224 0.46 18.49 6.79
N ALA A 225 -0.67 19.19 6.71
CA ALA A 225 -0.75 20.59 6.31
C ALA A 225 -0.04 21.54 7.29
N GLU A 226 0.11 21.13 8.54
CA GLU A 226 0.81 21.84 9.61
C GLU A 226 2.31 21.50 9.63
N GLY A 227 2.77 20.65 8.71
CA GLY A 227 4.15 20.17 8.65
C GLY A 227 4.48 19.19 9.77
N GLN A 228 3.48 18.62 10.45
CA GLN A 228 3.70 17.58 11.46
C GLN A 228 3.86 16.23 10.77
N LEU A 229 4.77 15.41 11.29
CA LEU A 229 4.96 14.05 10.81
C LEU A 229 3.67 13.24 10.95
N TRP A 230 3.32 12.52 9.89
CA TRP A 230 2.23 11.56 9.93
C TRP A 230 2.52 10.49 10.99
N ALA A 231 1.53 10.20 11.85
CA ALA A 231 1.70 9.25 12.95
C ALA A 231 2.11 7.84 12.50
N ASP A 232 1.74 7.47 11.27
CA ASP A 232 2.13 6.20 10.66
C ASP A 232 3.34 6.33 9.70
N SER A 233 4.10 7.43 9.73
CA SER A 233 5.34 7.54 8.96
C SER A 233 6.49 6.85 9.70
N PRO A 234 7.17 5.86 9.11
CA PRO A 234 8.41 5.32 9.67
C PRO A 234 9.47 6.42 9.81
N ALA A 235 10.19 6.39 10.93
CA ALA A 235 11.31 7.26 11.23
C ALA A 235 12.60 6.44 11.31
N GLY A 236 13.71 7.01 10.87
CA GLY A 236 15.04 6.38 10.93
C GLY A 236 16.03 7.04 9.98
N ASP A 237 17.26 6.52 9.98
CA ASP A 237 18.38 6.96 9.13
C ASP A 237 18.14 6.84 7.61
N PHE A 238 17.07 6.14 7.23
CA PHE A 238 16.60 5.97 5.85
C PHE A 238 15.62 7.06 5.40
N VAL A 239 15.38 8.10 6.20
CA VAL A 239 14.55 9.25 5.82
C VAL A 239 15.46 10.43 5.44
N ASP A 240 15.50 10.78 4.16
CA ASP A 240 16.26 11.93 3.67
C ASP A 240 15.43 13.22 3.64
N LEU A 241 14.14 13.08 3.35
CA LEU A 241 13.20 14.18 3.15
C LEU A 241 11.81 13.82 3.64
N VAL A 242 10.99 14.82 3.89
CA VAL A 242 9.55 14.67 4.02
C VAL A 242 8.81 15.49 2.97
N ALA A 243 7.57 15.08 2.68
CA ALA A 243 6.70 15.77 1.75
C ALA A 243 5.22 15.60 2.15
N PRO A 244 4.31 16.38 1.55
CA PRO A 244 2.88 16.24 1.78
C PRO A 244 2.40 14.80 1.60
N GLY A 245 1.79 14.25 2.65
CA GLY A 245 1.34 12.86 2.64
C GLY A 245 0.13 12.56 3.52
N VAL A 246 -0.54 13.57 4.09
CA VAL A 246 -1.78 13.39 4.86
C VAL A 246 -2.88 14.27 4.29
N GLY A 247 -4.05 13.69 4.04
CA GLY A 247 -5.19 14.38 3.45
C GLY A 247 -4.86 14.94 2.08
N VAL A 248 -4.12 14.20 1.26
CA VAL A 248 -3.65 14.65 -0.07
C VAL A 248 -4.73 14.38 -1.11
N PRO A 249 -5.25 15.41 -1.79
CA PRO A 249 -6.17 15.24 -2.92
C PRO A 249 -5.41 14.72 -4.14
N THR A 250 -5.84 13.60 -4.73
CA THR A 250 -5.22 13.02 -5.93
C THR A 250 -6.23 12.21 -6.76
N LEU A 251 -5.76 11.66 -7.88
CA LEU A 251 -6.53 10.84 -8.79
C LEU A 251 -6.81 9.44 -8.23
N GLN A 252 -7.90 8.86 -8.69
CA GLN A 252 -8.27 7.46 -8.49
C GLN A 252 -8.72 6.88 -9.84
N ARG A 253 -8.80 5.55 -9.92
CA ARG A 253 -9.27 4.81 -11.12
C ARG A 253 -10.50 5.47 -11.76
N GLY A 254 -10.55 5.47 -13.10
CA GLY A 254 -11.61 6.05 -13.91
C GLY A 254 -11.56 7.58 -13.89
N ARG A 255 -12.72 8.24 -13.72
CA ARG A 255 -12.79 9.69 -13.47
C ARG A 255 -12.68 10.02 -11.97
N GLY A 256 -12.13 9.09 -11.20
CA GLY A 256 -12.16 9.11 -9.76
C GLY A 256 -11.19 10.08 -9.13
N LEU A 257 -11.51 10.51 -7.91
CA LEU A 257 -10.63 11.29 -7.04
C LEU A 257 -10.65 10.70 -5.63
N ALA A 258 -9.51 10.81 -4.94
CA ALA A 258 -9.34 10.33 -3.57
C ALA A 258 -8.62 11.36 -2.71
N LEU A 259 -8.94 11.33 -1.41
CA LEU A 259 -8.16 11.97 -0.37
C LEU A 259 -7.37 10.87 0.33
N VAL A 260 -6.05 10.93 0.29
CA VAL A 260 -5.19 9.81 0.71
C VAL A 260 -4.12 10.22 1.71
N ASP A 261 -3.79 9.26 2.56
CA ASP A 261 -2.67 9.34 3.50
C ASP A 261 -1.62 8.31 3.09
N GLY A 262 -0.34 8.67 3.13
CA GLY A 262 0.74 7.74 2.87
C GLY A 262 2.06 8.37 2.43
N THR A 263 3.15 7.72 2.79
CA THR A 263 4.51 8.03 2.29
C THR A 263 4.65 7.79 0.78
N ALA A 264 3.77 6.97 0.18
CA ALA A 264 3.71 6.76 -1.27
C ALA A 264 3.43 8.05 -2.06
N VAL A 265 2.45 8.85 -1.63
CA VAL A 265 2.16 10.14 -2.29
C VAL A 265 3.21 11.20 -1.95
N ALA A 266 3.77 11.17 -0.73
CA ALA A 266 4.90 12.02 -0.37
C ALA A 266 6.11 11.76 -1.28
N ALA A 267 6.46 10.49 -1.52
CA ALA A 267 7.49 10.09 -2.48
C ALA A 267 7.14 10.54 -3.90
N GLY A 268 5.86 10.54 -4.28
CA GLY A 268 5.38 11.14 -5.53
C GLY A 268 5.73 12.62 -5.66
N PHE A 269 5.51 13.44 -4.63
CA PHE A 269 5.88 14.85 -4.65
C PHE A 269 7.39 15.08 -4.74
N VAL A 270 8.21 14.26 -4.07
CA VAL A 270 9.68 14.33 -4.20
C VAL A 270 10.12 13.91 -5.60
N GLY A 271 9.52 12.84 -6.16
CA GLY A 271 9.78 12.41 -7.54
C GLY A 271 9.38 13.46 -8.58
N ALA A 272 8.27 14.17 -8.36
CA ALA A 272 7.86 15.28 -9.21
C ALA A 272 8.82 16.48 -9.08
N SER A 273 9.32 16.76 -7.88
CA SER A 273 10.35 17.78 -7.66
C SER A 273 11.65 17.43 -8.39
N ALA A 274 12.07 16.16 -8.34
CA ALA A 274 13.21 15.66 -9.11
C ALA A 274 13.00 15.81 -10.63
N ALA A 275 11.79 15.53 -11.13
CA ALA A 275 11.45 15.71 -12.55
C ALA A 275 11.48 17.18 -12.99
N LEU A 276 11.00 18.11 -12.13
CA LEU A 276 11.11 19.55 -12.36
C LEU A 276 12.58 19.99 -12.45
N VAL A 277 13.41 19.57 -11.50
CA VAL A 277 14.84 19.89 -11.51
C VAL A 277 15.51 19.29 -12.75
N SER A 278 15.27 18.01 -13.06
CA SER A 278 15.83 17.36 -14.26
C SER A 278 15.47 18.10 -15.55
N ALA A 279 14.23 18.57 -15.69
CA ALA A 279 13.77 19.30 -16.87
C ALA A 279 14.31 20.74 -16.96
N GLY A 280 14.46 21.42 -15.82
CA GLY A 280 14.93 22.81 -15.77
C GLY A 280 16.45 22.98 -15.59
N ARG A 281 17.16 21.91 -15.22
CA ARG A 281 18.60 21.86 -14.97
C ARG A 281 19.22 20.66 -15.69
N GLY A 282 19.21 20.71 -17.01
CA GLY A 282 19.80 19.67 -17.86
C GLY A 282 21.33 19.52 -17.72
N ASP A 283 21.97 20.41 -16.96
CA ASP A 283 23.37 20.33 -16.55
C ASP A 283 23.60 19.33 -15.40
N LEU A 284 22.55 18.93 -14.68
CA LEU A 284 22.66 18.05 -13.50
C LEU A 284 22.31 16.60 -13.83
N VAL A 285 23.07 15.67 -13.27
CA VAL A 285 22.76 14.23 -13.28
C VAL A 285 22.03 13.80 -12.01
N GLY A 286 21.45 12.59 -11.99
CA GLY A 286 20.61 12.10 -10.89
C GLY A 286 21.20 12.30 -9.47
N PRO A 287 22.45 11.89 -9.20
CA PRO A 287 23.08 12.12 -7.89
C PRO A 287 23.25 13.61 -7.50
N GLU A 288 23.36 14.51 -8.48
CA GLU A 288 23.41 15.96 -8.24
C GLU A 288 22.02 16.53 -7.96
N ILE A 289 21.01 16.05 -8.70
CA ILE A 289 19.60 16.39 -8.46
C ILE A 289 19.19 15.95 -7.05
N ALA A 290 19.54 14.73 -6.64
CA ALA A 290 19.25 14.22 -5.30
C ALA A 290 19.88 15.09 -4.21
N ARG A 291 21.17 15.45 -4.37
CA ARG A 291 21.87 16.37 -3.46
C ARG A 291 21.22 17.75 -3.42
N ALA A 292 20.81 18.29 -4.57
CA ALA A 292 20.14 19.59 -4.63
C ALA A 292 18.81 19.58 -3.87
N LEU A 293 18.00 18.52 -4.00
CA LEU A 293 16.74 18.37 -3.26
C LEU A 293 16.97 18.34 -1.75
N VAL A 294 17.95 17.57 -1.28
CA VAL A 294 18.30 17.48 0.15
C VAL A 294 18.86 18.79 0.68
N ALA A 295 19.84 19.39 -0.01
CA ALA A 295 20.53 20.59 0.44
C ALA A 295 19.66 21.85 0.45
N THR A 296 18.53 21.84 -0.27
CA THR A 296 17.62 22.98 -0.38
C THR A 296 16.26 22.74 0.26
N ALA A 297 16.11 21.63 1.00
CA ALA A 297 14.91 21.34 1.76
C ALA A 297 14.54 22.52 2.68
N SER A 298 13.24 22.78 2.78
CA SER A 298 12.72 23.73 3.74
C SER A 298 12.90 23.16 5.15
N PRO A 299 13.27 23.99 6.15
CA PRO A 299 13.47 23.53 7.51
C PRO A 299 12.23 22.82 8.07
N ALA A 300 12.48 21.76 8.82
CA ALA A 300 11.51 21.04 9.64
C ALA A 300 12.08 20.95 11.09
N PRO A 301 11.32 20.41 12.07
CA PRO A 301 11.89 20.08 13.37
C PRO A 301 13.19 19.27 13.22
N LEU A 302 14.19 19.58 14.05
CA LEU A 302 15.48 18.87 14.07
C LEU A 302 15.30 17.51 14.74
N ASP A 303 14.75 16.57 13.97
CA ASP A 303 14.45 15.20 14.35
C ASP A 303 14.74 14.31 13.14
N GLU A 304 15.38 13.15 13.37
CA GLU A 304 15.76 12.19 12.33
C GLU A 304 14.55 11.72 11.50
N ALA A 305 13.34 11.80 12.05
CA ALA A 305 12.11 11.49 11.35
C ALA A 305 11.78 12.44 10.19
N TYR A 306 12.42 13.62 10.12
CA TYR A 306 12.21 14.62 9.05
C TYR A 306 13.34 14.65 8.02
N GLY A 307 14.44 13.93 8.25
CA GLY A 307 15.64 14.02 7.42
C GLY A 307 16.17 15.46 7.31
N ALA A 308 16.42 15.94 6.10
CA ALA A 308 16.81 17.32 5.83
C ALA A 308 15.63 18.33 5.88
N GLY A 309 14.39 17.83 5.94
CA GLY A 309 13.18 18.65 6.02
C GLY A 309 12.22 18.47 4.85
N VAL A 310 11.36 19.46 4.64
CA VAL A 310 10.30 19.40 3.62
C VAL A 310 10.87 19.72 2.25
N VAL A 311 10.62 18.87 1.25
CA VAL A 311 11.07 19.11 -0.13
C VAL A 311 10.64 20.49 -0.64
N ASN A 312 11.58 21.24 -1.24
CA ASN A 312 11.33 22.57 -1.78
C ASN A 312 11.70 22.63 -3.27
N PRO A 313 10.72 22.45 -4.20
CA PRO A 313 11.01 22.37 -5.63
C PRO A 313 11.58 23.68 -6.20
N TYR A 314 11.15 24.84 -5.68
CA TYR A 314 11.66 26.14 -6.12
C TYR A 314 13.14 26.33 -5.75
N ALA A 315 13.48 26.04 -4.48
CA ALA A 315 14.84 26.18 -3.98
C ALA A 315 15.80 25.20 -4.68
N ALA A 316 15.38 23.95 -4.89
CA ALA A 316 16.14 22.94 -5.60
C ALA A 316 16.41 23.33 -7.05
N LEU A 317 15.40 23.84 -7.76
CA LEU A 317 15.54 24.23 -9.16
C LEU A 317 16.45 25.46 -9.32
N THR A 318 16.31 26.45 -8.44
CA THR A 318 17.05 27.73 -8.51
C THR A 318 18.40 27.71 -7.80
N ASN A 319 18.75 26.60 -7.13
CA ASN A 319 19.91 26.47 -6.25
C ASN A 319 20.00 27.59 -5.20
N ARG A 320 18.84 28.05 -4.72
CA ARG A 320 18.75 29.08 -3.68
C ARG A 320 18.42 28.40 -2.36
N VAL A 321 19.42 28.28 -1.49
CA VAL A 321 19.20 27.88 -0.11
C VAL A 321 18.37 28.97 0.57
N VAL A 322 17.14 28.64 0.96
CA VAL A 322 16.30 29.58 1.71
C VAL A 322 16.86 29.66 3.12
N THR A 323 17.50 30.77 3.48
CA THR A 323 17.83 31.06 4.87
C THR A 323 16.51 31.30 5.63
N PRO A 324 16.23 30.61 6.76
CA PRO A 324 14.89 30.60 7.31
C PRO A 324 14.56 31.96 7.93
N SER A 325 13.55 32.65 7.41
CA SER A 325 12.66 33.39 8.29
C SER A 325 11.52 32.44 8.58
N ALA A 326 11.42 31.97 9.83
CA ALA A 326 10.30 31.14 10.29
C ALA A 326 8.99 31.88 10.04
N ARG A 327 8.37 31.65 8.88
CA ARG A 327 6.98 32.03 8.63
C ARG A 327 6.13 30.89 9.17
N PRO A 328 5.27 31.13 10.16
CA PRO A 328 4.25 30.16 10.52
C PRO A 328 3.45 29.81 9.27
N LEU A 329 3.32 28.53 8.95
CA LEU A 329 2.41 28.08 7.90
C LEU A 329 0.98 28.55 8.25
N PRO A 330 0.18 28.95 7.26
CA PRO A 330 -1.19 29.39 7.52
C PRO A 330 -1.98 28.27 8.20
N ARG A 331 -2.54 28.55 9.39
CA ARG A 331 -3.44 27.60 10.07
C ARG A 331 -4.66 27.36 9.21
N VAL A 332 -4.81 26.14 8.70
CA VAL A 332 -6.08 25.67 8.16
C VAL A 332 -6.94 25.27 9.37
N ALA A 333 -8.15 25.81 9.47
CA ALA A 333 -9.08 25.43 10.53
C ALA A 333 -9.39 23.94 10.41
N GLY A 334 -9.01 23.16 11.43
CA GLY A 334 -9.21 21.71 11.48
C GLY A 334 -10.70 21.36 11.40
N GLY A 335 -11.16 21.04 10.21
CA GLY A 335 -12.36 20.24 10.03
C GLY A 335 -12.02 18.82 10.46
N SER A 336 -12.78 18.25 11.40
CA SER A 336 -12.76 16.82 11.68
C SER A 336 -12.93 16.06 10.35
N LEU A 337 -11.84 15.48 9.84
CA LEU A 337 -11.85 14.79 8.57
C LEU A 337 -12.77 13.57 8.68
N ALA A 338 -13.77 13.55 7.80
CA ALA A 338 -14.67 12.42 7.66
C ALA A 338 -13.82 11.20 7.27
N GLN A 339 -13.75 10.22 8.18
CA GLN A 339 -13.14 8.92 7.93
C GLN A 339 -13.59 8.37 6.59
N SER A 340 -12.62 7.98 5.76
CA SER A 340 -12.83 7.34 4.47
C SER A 340 -13.76 6.14 4.62
N GLY A 341 -14.58 5.86 3.59
CA GLY A 341 -15.54 4.77 3.62
C GLY A 341 -14.90 3.40 3.90
N THR A 342 -13.62 3.24 3.56
CA THR A 342 -12.78 2.07 3.84
C THR A 342 -12.50 1.90 5.34
N GLU A 343 -12.23 2.98 6.07
CA GLU A 343 -11.98 2.93 7.51
C GLU A 343 -13.25 2.65 8.31
N ARG A 344 -14.40 3.19 7.88
CA ARG A 344 -15.71 2.80 8.42
C ARG A 344 -16.01 1.32 8.18
N ARG A 345 -15.78 0.84 6.97
CA ARG A 345 -16.01 -0.58 6.62
C ARG A 345 -15.11 -1.52 7.41
N ARG A 346 -13.85 -1.13 7.67
CA ARG A 346 -12.93 -1.87 8.55
C ARG A 346 -13.41 -1.91 9.99
N ARG A 347 -13.87 -0.77 10.54
CA ARG A 347 -14.41 -0.70 11.90
C ARG A 347 -15.70 -1.50 12.06
N ASP A 348 -16.59 -1.42 11.07
CA ASP A 348 -17.87 -2.11 11.08
C ASP A 348 -17.69 -3.64 10.96
N LEU A 349 -16.74 -4.09 10.13
CA LEU A 349 -16.36 -5.51 10.06
C LEU A 349 -15.71 -6.01 11.36
N ALA A 350 -14.85 -5.19 11.98
CA ALA A 350 -14.22 -5.54 13.25
C ALA A 350 -15.25 -5.63 14.40
N LEU A 351 -16.19 -4.69 14.48
CA LEU A 351 -17.26 -4.69 15.47
C LEU A 351 -18.26 -5.83 15.22
N GLY A 352 -18.62 -6.09 13.97
CA GLY A 352 -19.49 -7.20 13.58
C GLY A 352 -18.89 -8.58 13.91
N GLY A 353 -17.58 -8.76 13.64
CA GLY A 353 -16.84 -9.97 14.00
C GLY A 353 -16.78 -10.18 15.51
N ALA A 354 -16.53 -9.13 16.29
CA ALA A 354 -16.51 -9.20 17.75
C ALA A 354 -17.89 -9.56 18.33
N LEU A 355 -18.97 -9.00 17.78
CA LEU A 355 -20.34 -9.32 18.22
C LEU A 355 -20.71 -10.78 17.94
N LEU A 356 -20.35 -11.30 16.75
CA LEU A 356 -20.58 -12.71 16.39
C LEU A 356 -19.79 -13.67 17.31
N ALA A 357 -18.55 -13.33 17.65
CA ALA A 357 -17.75 -14.11 18.59
C ALA A 357 -18.37 -14.15 20.00
N VAL A 358 -18.87 -13.01 20.49
CA VAL A 358 -19.57 -12.94 21.79
C VAL A 358 -20.86 -13.77 21.76
N ILE A 359 -21.66 -13.68 20.70
CA ILE A 359 -22.90 -14.47 20.55
C ILE A 359 -22.58 -15.97 20.53
N ALA A 360 -21.53 -16.39 19.83
CA ALA A 360 -21.10 -17.79 19.79
C ALA A 360 -20.69 -18.30 21.18
N VAL A 361 -19.88 -17.51 21.93
CA VAL A 361 -19.45 -17.86 23.28
C VAL A 361 -20.64 -17.95 24.24
N VAL A 362 -21.56 -16.96 24.20
CA VAL A 362 -22.78 -16.98 25.01
C VAL A 362 -23.67 -18.17 24.65
N GLY A 363 -23.81 -18.48 23.35
CA GLY A 363 -24.56 -19.64 22.87
C GLY A 363 -24.00 -20.96 23.41
N VAL A 364 -22.68 -21.14 23.38
CA VAL A 364 -21.99 -22.32 23.94
C VAL A 364 -22.20 -22.40 25.46
N LEU A 365 -22.09 -21.28 26.18
CA LEU A 365 -22.30 -21.25 27.62
C LEU A 365 -23.75 -21.59 28.00
N VAL A 366 -24.74 -21.04 27.29
CA VAL A 366 -26.17 -21.33 27.52
C VAL A 366 -26.49 -22.79 27.18
N LEU A 367 -25.98 -23.31 26.06
CA LEU A 367 -26.17 -24.71 25.67
C LEU A 367 -25.51 -25.67 26.67
N SER A 368 -24.30 -25.35 27.15
CA SER A 368 -23.61 -26.16 28.15
C SER A 368 -24.31 -26.14 29.52
N ALA A 369 -24.90 -25.00 29.91
CA ALA A 369 -25.69 -24.87 31.13
C ALA A 369 -27.04 -25.61 31.00
N ALA A 370 -27.70 -25.53 29.85
CA ALA A 370 -28.94 -26.24 29.55
C ALA A 370 -28.72 -27.77 29.49
N ALA A 371 -27.63 -28.23 28.86
CA ALA A 371 -27.26 -29.64 28.80
C ALA A 371 -26.95 -30.22 30.19
N ARG A 372 -26.22 -29.47 31.03
CA ARG A 372 -25.97 -29.83 32.44
C ARG A 372 -27.26 -29.93 33.26
N ARG A 373 -28.19 -28.97 33.09
CA ARG A 373 -29.49 -28.98 33.80
C ARG A 373 -30.39 -30.14 33.36
N ARG A 374 -30.33 -30.56 32.09
CA ARG A 374 -31.16 -31.64 31.54
C ARG A 374 -30.52 -33.03 31.67
N ARG A 375 -29.38 -33.18 32.35
CA ARG A 375 -28.59 -34.43 32.43
C ARG A 375 -28.40 -35.09 31.06
N TRP A 376 -28.23 -34.27 30.02
CA TRP A 376 -28.07 -34.76 28.66
C TRP A 376 -26.72 -35.49 28.57
N ARG A 377 -26.77 -36.80 28.30
CA ARG A 377 -25.59 -37.56 27.89
C ARG A 377 -25.55 -37.57 26.37
N PRO A 378 -24.46 -37.16 25.72
CA PRO A 378 -24.34 -37.32 24.28
C PRO A 378 -24.47 -38.82 23.95
N ALA A 379 -25.36 -39.14 23.01
CA ALA A 379 -25.46 -40.50 22.50
C ALA A 379 -24.17 -40.81 21.72
N LEU A 380 -23.30 -41.61 22.32
CA LEU A 380 -22.23 -42.25 21.57
C LEU A 380 -22.89 -43.17 20.53
N PRO A 381 -22.48 -43.13 19.25
CA PRO A 381 -22.96 -44.10 18.27
C PRO A 381 -22.63 -45.52 18.78
N PRO A 382 -23.53 -46.51 18.62
CA PRO A 382 -23.25 -47.87 19.04
C PRO A 382 -22.01 -48.39 18.32
N ALA A 383 -21.15 -49.08 19.06
CA ALA A 383 -19.97 -49.74 18.51
C ALA A 383 -20.42 -50.74 17.42
N LEU A 384 -19.78 -50.66 16.25
CA LEU A 384 -19.99 -51.63 15.18
C LEU A 384 -19.64 -53.03 15.72
N ALA A 385 -20.53 -54.00 15.53
CA ALA A 385 -20.26 -55.38 15.86
C ALA A 385 -19.13 -55.88 14.97
N VAL A 386 -17.96 -56.14 15.55
CA VAL A 386 -16.85 -56.81 14.88
C VAL A 386 -17.21 -58.31 14.86
N PRO A 387 -17.36 -58.95 13.69
CA PRO A 387 -17.53 -60.40 13.64
C PRO A 387 -16.28 -61.10 14.17
N ASP A 388 -16.45 -62.18 14.92
CA ASP A 388 -15.34 -63.00 15.43
C ASP A 388 -14.48 -63.48 14.26
N GLU A 389 -13.22 -63.05 14.26
CA GLU A 389 -12.24 -63.44 13.26
C GLU A 389 -11.85 -64.91 13.49
N PRO A 390 -11.99 -65.81 12.49
CA PRO A 390 -11.61 -67.20 12.65
C PRO A 390 -10.09 -67.32 12.86
N VAL A 391 -9.69 -68.08 13.88
CA VAL A 391 -8.29 -68.40 14.20
C VAL A 391 -7.61 -68.98 12.98
N GLU A 392 -6.73 -68.18 12.36
CA GLU A 392 -5.92 -68.62 11.23
C GLU A 392 -4.86 -69.61 11.74
N PRO A 393 -4.79 -70.84 11.21
CA PRO A 393 -3.77 -71.80 11.62
C PRO A 393 -2.39 -71.28 11.20
N GLY A 394 -1.53 -71.06 12.19
CA GLY A 394 -0.17 -70.56 11.97
C GLY A 394 0.62 -71.41 10.97
N PRO A 395 1.53 -70.80 10.20
CA PRO A 395 2.25 -71.47 9.14
C PRO A 395 3.09 -72.64 9.68
N PRO A 396 3.23 -73.74 8.91
CA PRO A 396 3.99 -74.91 9.34
C PRO A 396 5.47 -74.58 9.52
N VAL A 397 6.02 -75.03 10.65
CA VAL A 397 7.43 -74.92 11.01
C VAL A 397 8.26 -75.78 10.04
N MET A 398 9.00 -75.12 9.15
CA MET A 398 10.01 -75.78 8.32
C MET A 398 11.27 -76.03 9.17
N LEU A 399 11.51 -77.30 9.45
CA LEU A 399 12.74 -77.82 10.06
C LEU A 399 13.93 -77.55 9.13
N LEU A 400 14.88 -76.74 9.58
CA LEU A 400 16.23 -76.72 9.02
C LEU A 400 17.10 -77.63 9.90
N GLU A 401 17.45 -78.80 9.37
CA GLU A 401 18.42 -79.72 9.96
C GLU A 401 19.79 -79.05 10.06
N GLU A 402 20.35 -79.04 11.26
CA GLU A 402 21.76 -78.71 11.51
C GLU A 402 22.67 -79.82 10.97
N PRO A 403 23.82 -79.48 10.35
CA PRO A 403 24.79 -80.47 9.91
C PRO A 403 25.51 -81.12 11.11
N ALA A 404 25.64 -82.44 11.00
CA ALA A 404 26.29 -83.34 11.96
C ALA A 404 27.70 -82.86 12.39
N GLY A 405 27.95 -82.98 13.69
CA GLY A 405 29.20 -82.59 14.31
C GLY A 405 30.39 -83.52 14.05
N ALA A 406 31.56 -83.05 14.46
CA ALA A 406 32.65 -83.90 14.89
C ALA A 406 33.31 -83.27 16.13
N ARG A 407 33.41 -84.09 17.16
CA ARG A 407 33.85 -83.81 18.53
C ARG A 407 35.39 -83.70 18.66
N PRO A 408 35.88 -83.19 19.81
CA PRO A 408 37.31 -83.06 20.10
C PRO A 408 37.94 -84.37 20.58
N ASN A 409 39.15 -84.65 20.07
CA ASN A 409 40.39 -85.02 20.78
C ASN A 409 41.46 -85.40 19.77
#